data_AF-A0A5D4U124-F1
#
_entry.id   AF-A0A5D4U124-F1
#
_cell.length_a   1.000
_cell.length_b   1.000
_cell.length_c   1.000
_cell.angle_alpha   90.00
_cell.angle_beta   90.00
_cell.angle_gamma   90.00
#
_symmetry.space_group_name_H-M   'P 1'
#
loop_
_entity.id
_entity.type
_entity.pdbx_description
1 polymer ?
#
loop_
_entity_poly.entity_id
_entity_poly.type
_entity_poly.pdbx_seq_one_letter_code
_entity_poly.pdbx_strand_id
1 'polypeptide(L)' 'MLKKAGLPMIVSLAVLIGLPVFFLFISLITGEWGYLIWSLPPSFLAGFTGLMVSRNNSRMKDV' A
#
# COMPACT_ATOMS: atom_id res chain seq x y z
N MET A 1 -0.08 -12.47 19.84
CA MET A 1 1.02 -12.52 18.85
C MET A 1 1.02 -11.24 18.01
N LEU A 2 1.56 -10.13 18.52
CA LEU A 2 1.89 -8.98 17.65
C LEU A 2 3.38 -9.10 17.30
N LYS A 3 3.68 -9.79 16.21
CA LYS A 3 5.04 -9.83 15.65
C LYS A 3 5.37 -8.40 15.22
N LYS A 4 6.49 -7.82 15.68
CA LYS A 4 6.97 -6.50 15.23
C LYS A 4 6.95 -6.49 13.70
N ALA A 5 6.02 -5.75 13.10
CA ALA A 5 5.99 -5.57 11.66
C ALA A 5 7.31 -4.87 11.28
N GLY A 6 8.09 -5.50 10.40
CA GLY A 6 9.31 -4.87 9.89
C GLY A 6 8.97 -3.56 9.20
N LEU A 7 9.86 -2.57 9.29
CA LEU A 7 9.79 -1.28 8.58
C LEU A 7 9.23 -1.40 7.14
N PRO A 8 9.67 -2.35 6.28
CA PRO A 8 9.13 -2.49 4.92
C PRO A 8 7.66 -2.93 4.86
N MET A 9 7.16 -3.70 5.83
CA MET A 9 5.77 -4.13 5.90
C MET A 9 4.85 -2.96 6.26
N ILE A 10 5.30 -2.10 7.20
CA ILE A 10 4.58 -0.88 7.60
C ILE A 10 4.51 0.09 6.42
N VAL A 11 5.63 0.31 5.73
CA VAL A 11 5.70 1.19 4.55
C VAL A 11 4.79 0.68 3.44
N SER A 12 4.79 -0.63 3.17
CA SER A 12 3.94 -1.22 2.13
C SER A 12 2.44 -1.06 2.44
N LEU A 13 2.02 -1.24 3.70
CA LEU A 13 0.64 -0.95 4.11
C LEU A 13 0.31 0.54 4.03
N ALA A 14 1.24 1.40 4.44
CA ALA A 14 1.04 2.84 4.40
C ALA A 14 0.85 3.34 2.96
N VAL A 15 1.59 2.80 1.98
CA VAL A 15 1.41 3.13 0.55
C VAL A 15 0.10 2.56 0.00
N LEU A 16 -0.24 1.32 0.38
CA LEU A 16 -1.48 0.67 -0.07
C LEU A 16 -2.74 1.45 0.33
N ILE A 17 -2.73 2.07 1.51
CA ILE A 17 -3.88 2.83 2.05
C ILE A 17 -3.73 4.33 1.80
N GLY A 18 -2.55 4.89 2.00
CA GLY A 18 -2.31 6.33 1.94
C GLY A 18 -2.53 6.92 0.54
N LEU A 19 -2.14 6.19 -0.51
CA LEU A 19 -2.30 6.64 -1.89
C LEU A 19 -3.78 6.72 -2.31
N PRO A 20 -4.63 5.69 -2.12
CA PRO A 20 -6.05 5.80 -2.42
C PRO A 20 -6.79 6.75 -1.47
N VAL A 21 -6.38 6.88 -0.20
CA VAL A 21 -6.96 7.88 0.71
C VAL A 21 -6.68 9.30 0.22
N PHE A 22 -5.46 9.58 -0.24
CA PHE A 22 -5.12 10.89 -0.83
C PHE A 22 -5.96 11.19 -2.07
N PHE A 23 -6.08 10.23 -3.00
CA PHE A 23 -6.91 10.37 -4.18
C PHE A 23 -8.40 10.41 -3.88
N LEU A 24 -8.85 9.84 -2.76
CA LEU A 24 -10.23 9.96 -2.28
C LEU A 24 -10.56 11.41 -1.88
N PHE A 25 -9.67 12.10 -1.18
CA PHE A 25 -9.86 13.53 -0.90
C PHE A 25 -9.90 14.37 -2.18
N ILE A 26 -8.99 14.10 -3.13
CA ILE A 26 -9.00 14.80 -4.43
C ILE A 26 -10.30 14.54 -5.18
N SER A 27 -10.76 13.30 -5.20
CA SER A 27 -12.00 12.90 -5.88
C SER A 27 -13.23 13.56 -5.26
N LEU A 28 -13.27 13.68 -3.92
CA LEU A 28 -14.34 14.40 -3.22
C LEU A 28 -14.33 15.91 -3.52
N ILE A 29 -13.15 16.53 -3.63
CA ILE A 29 -13.03 17.97 -3.94
C ILE A 29 -13.39 18.26 -5.40
N THR A 30 -12.99 17.40 -6.32
CA THR A 30 -13.21 17.58 -7.77
C THR A 30 -14.56 17.07 -8.25
N GLY A 31 -15.24 16.20 -7.47
CA GLY A 31 -16.45 15.49 -7.89
C GLY A 31 -16.19 14.36 -8.89
N GLU A 32 -14.95 14.18 -9.31
CA GLU A 32 -14.54 13.24 -10.35
C GLU A 32 -14.03 11.94 -9.69
N TRP A 33 -14.87 10.90 -9.72
CA TRP A 33 -14.53 9.56 -9.21
C TRP A 33 -13.44 8.85 -10.02
N GLY A 34 -13.14 9.36 -11.22
CA GLY A 34 -12.06 8.86 -12.08
C GLY A 34 -10.70 8.87 -11.40
N TYR A 35 -10.40 9.89 -10.59
CA TYR A 35 -9.13 9.99 -9.85
C TYR A 35 -8.96 8.84 -8.85
N LEU A 36 -10.02 8.46 -8.14
CA LEU A 36 -9.98 7.34 -7.21
C LEU A 36 -9.79 6.02 -7.96
N ILE A 37 -10.55 5.80 -9.04
CA ILE A 37 -10.48 4.57 -9.85
C ILE A 37 -9.11 4.40 -10.51
N TRP A 38 -8.52 5.47 -11.03
CA TRP A 38 -7.18 5.44 -11.63
C TRP A 38 -6.06 5.26 -10.61
N SER A 39 -6.27 5.65 -9.36
CA SER A 39 -5.27 5.49 -8.29
C SER A 39 -5.21 4.06 -7.73
N LEU A 40 -6.29 3.28 -7.89
CA LEU A 40 -6.39 1.91 -7.34
C LEU A 40 -5.37 0.93 -7.94
N PRO A 41 -5.21 0.80 -9.28
CA PRO A 41 -4.21 -0.10 -9.86
C PRO A 41 -2.77 0.20 -9.40
N PRO A 42 -2.26 1.44 -9.45
CA PRO A 42 -0.90 1.74 -9.01
C PRO A 42 -0.73 1.60 -7.48
N SER A 43 -1.75 1.91 -6.65
CA SER A 43 -1.61 1.68 -5.20
C SER A 43 -1.58 0.20 -4.85
N PHE A 44 -2.41 -0.61 -5.51
CA PHE A 44 -2.43 -2.05 -5.33
C PHE A 44 -1.10 -2.64 -5.78
N LEU A 45 -0.59 -2.27 -6.96
CA LEU A 45 0.71 -2.74 -7.44
C LEU A 45 1.82 -2.37 -6.45
N ALA A 46 1.96 -1.09 -6.08
CA ALA A 46 3.02 -0.67 -5.16
C ALA A 46 2.91 -1.34 -3.78
N GLY A 47 1.71 -1.37 -3.21
CA GLY A 47 1.46 -1.93 -1.88
C GLY A 47 1.57 -3.45 -1.82
N PHE A 48 0.99 -4.18 -2.78
CA PHE A 48 1.09 -5.65 -2.82
C PHE A 48 2.50 -6.11 -3.18
N THR A 49 3.17 -5.49 -4.14
CA THR A 49 4.54 -5.85 -4.50
C THR A 49 5.47 -5.61 -3.31
N GLY A 50 5.34 -4.47 -2.61
CA GLY A 50 6.09 -4.20 -1.37
C GLY A 50 5.81 -5.23 -0.28
N LEU A 51 4.54 -5.62 -0.09
CA LEU A 51 4.15 -6.67 0.86
C LEU A 51 4.73 -8.05 0.51
N MET A 52 4.71 -8.44 -0.77
CA MET A 52 5.29 -9.70 -1.24
C MET A 52 6.81 -9.73 -1.02
N VAL A 53 7.51 -8.65 -1.40
CA VAL A 53 8.96 -8.52 -1.20
C VAL A 53 9.31 -8.52 0.29
N SER A 54 8.57 -7.79 1.12
CA SER A 54 8.76 -7.78 2.57
C SER A 54 8.55 -9.15 3.20
N ARG A 55 7.51 -9.90 2.76
CA ARG A 55 7.28 -11.27 3.22
C ARG A 55 8.41 -12.21 2.81
N ASN A 56 8.87 -12.13 1.56
CA ASN A 56 9.97 -12.96 1.07
C ASN A 56 11.26 -12.70 1.85
N ASN A 57 11.57 -11.44 2.12
CA ASN A 57 12.77 -11.06 2.87
C ASN A 57 12.70 -11.48 4.35
N SER A 58 11.51 -11.44 4.97
CA SER A 58 11.32 -11.99 6.32
C SER A 58 11.46 -13.52 6.39
N ARG A 59 11.16 -14.25 5.31
CA ARG A 59 11.36 -15.70 5.23
C ARG A 59 12.84 -16.07 5.07
N MET A 60 13.62 -15.28 4.31
CA MET A 60 15.05 -15.55 4.09
C MET A 60 15.95 -15.21 5.30
N LYS A 61 15.47 -14.43 6.26
CA LYS A 61 16.18 -14.18 7.53
C LYS A 61 16.02 -15.31 8.57
N ASP A 62 15.07 -16.22 8.34
CA ASP A 62 14.74 -17.34 9.25
C ASP A 62 15.32 -18.70 8.73
N VAL A 63 16.16 -18.70 7.68
CA VAL A 63 16.89 -19.88 7.14
C VAL A 63 18.39 -19.64 7.26
#